data_AF-A0A845U9W2-F1
#
_entry.id   AF-A0A845U9W2-F1
#
_cell.length_a   1.000
_cell.length_b   1.000
_cell.length_c   1.000
_cell.angle_alpha   90.00
_cell.angle_beta   90.00
_cell.angle_gamma   90.00
#
_symmetry.space_group_name_H-M   'P 1'
#
loop_
_entity.id
_entity.type
_entity.pdbx_description
1 polymer ?
#
loop_
_entity_poly.entity_id
_entity_poly.type
_entity_poly.pdbx_seq_one_letter_code
_entity_poly.pdbx_strand_id
1 'polypeptide(L)'
;MISVVLLSFVAMLVGFYILYRMHRKRVHDFSRKLVTLTDEWLIQQTCSAVTTDNPLFGSLFAGPVKDDHRWVLLREINHHLLWVCPQNARLGFWTLNAEGAPQWRIVQLHANSLNQYLRKQESAQKRSA
;
A
#
# COMPACT_ATOMS: atom_id res chain seq x y z
N MET A 1 -5.47 44.41 32.01
CA MET A 1 -4.46 43.84 31.09
C MET A 1 -4.18 42.36 31.35
N ILE A 2 -3.87 41.96 32.59
CA ILE A 2 -3.57 40.56 32.96
C ILE A 2 -4.68 39.58 32.53
N SER A 3 -5.95 39.93 32.73
CA SER A 3 -7.08 39.05 32.36
C SER A 3 -7.21 38.81 30.85
N VAL A 4 -6.86 39.79 30.01
CA VAL A 4 -6.91 39.67 28.54
C VAL A 4 -5.77 38.78 28.04
N VAL A 5 -4.59 38.90 28.65
CA VAL A 5 -3.42 38.04 28.37
C VAL A 5 -3.71 36.59 28.82
N LEU A 6 -4.36 36.40 29.95
CA LEU A 6 -4.71 35.06 30.45
C LEU A 6 -5.76 34.39 29.56
N LEU A 7 -6.79 35.12 29.13
CA LEU A 7 -7.83 34.61 28.22
C LEU A 7 -7.26 34.21 26.86
N SER A 8 -6.35 34.99 26.30
CA SER A 8 -5.69 34.66 25.03
C SER A 8 -4.79 33.44 25.15
N PHE A 9 -4.09 33.26 26.27
CA PHE A 9 -3.28 32.07 26.53
C PHE A 9 -4.14 30.79 26.64
N VAL A 10 -5.27 30.87 27.34
CA VAL A 10 -6.21 29.73 27.44
C VAL A 10 -6.81 29.39 26.08
N ALA A 11 -7.19 30.38 25.28
CA ALA A 11 -7.71 30.15 23.92
C ALA A 11 -6.67 29.46 23.03
N MET A 12 -5.40 29.84 23.14
CA MET A 12 -4.29 29.22 22.41
C MET A 12 -4.10 27.75 22.80
N LEU A 13 -4.13 27.43 24.10
CA LEU A 13 -4.02 26.04 24.59
C LEU A 13 -5.19 25.16 24.10
N VAL A 14 -6.42 25.68 24.11
CA VAL A 14 -7.58 24.96 23.57
C VAL A 14 -7.42 24.73 22.07
N GLY A 15 -6.93 25.73 21.32
CA GLY A 15 -6.62 25.59 19.90
C GLY A 15 -5.61 24.47 19.61
N PHE A 16 -4.49 24.44 20.35
CA PHE A 16 -3.51 23.36 20.23
C PHE A 16 -4.08 21.99 20.60
N TYR A 17 -4.92 21.91 21.63
CA TYR A 17 -5.55 20.66 22.02
C TYR A 17 -6.49 20.12 20.92
N ILE A 18 -7.28 20.99 20.29
CA ILE A 18 -8.16 20.61 19.17
C ILE A 18 -7.33 20.15 17.97
N LEU A 19 -6.27 20.90 17.61
CA LEU A 19 -5.36 20.53 16.51
C LEU A 19 -4.69 19.18 16.78
N TYR A 20 -4.19 18.96 17.99
CA TYR A 20 -3.59 17.68 18.40
C TYR A 20 -4.60 16.54 18.34
N ARG A 21 -5.83 16.74 18.82
CA ARG A 21 -6.90 15.73 18.77
C ARG A 21 -7.32 15.41 17.33
N MET A 22 -7.40 16.42 16.46
CA MET A 22 -7.69 16.22 15.04
C MET A 22 -6.55 15.49 14.34
N HIS A 23 -5.29 15.86 14.61
CA HIS A 23 -4.12 15.16 14.09
C HIS A 23 -4.12 13.69 14.54
N ARG A 24 -4.35 13.43 15.84
CA ARG A 24 -4.44 12.08 16.40
C ARG A 24 -5.57 11.26 15.76
N LYS A 25 -6.75 11.86 15.56
CA LYS A 25 -7.86 11.21 14.84
C LYS A 25 -7.49 10.89 13.39
N ARG A 26 -6.89 11.84 12.65
CA ARG A 26 -6.46 11.59 11.28
C ARG A 26 -5.41 10.49 11.18
N VAL A 27 -4.45 10.44 12.09
CA VAL A 27 -3.43 9.36 12.14
C VAL A 27 -4.08 8.00 12.45
N HIS A 28 -5.09 7.97 13.34
CA HIS A 28 -5.86 6.74 13.61
C HIS A 28 -6.78 6.33 12.45
N ASP A 29 -7.44 7.26 11.77
CA ASP A 29 -8.30 6.96 10.61
C ASP A 29 -7.48 6.62 9.37
N PHE A 30 -6.24 7.11 9.23
CA PHE A 30 -5.30 6.64 8.21
C PHE A 30 -4.93 5.17 8.41
N SER A 31 -4.88 4.70 9.67
CA SER A 31 -4.72 3.29 10.02
C SER A 31 -5.99 2.46 9.74
N ARG A 32 -7.12 3.09 9.37
CA ARG A 32 -8.44 2.44 9.27
C ARG A 32 -9.06 2.43 7.88
N LYS A 33 -8.35 2.87 6.84
CA LYS A 33 -8.64 2.34 5.49
C LYS A 33 -8.01 0.96 5.40
N LEU A 34 -8.69 -0.03 5.97
CA LEU A 34 -8.37 -1.45 5.80
C LEU A 34 -8.47 -1.76 4.30
N VAL A 35 -7.34 -1.78 3.63
CA VAL A 35 -7.25 -2.45 2.33
C VAL A 35 -7.16 -3.93 2.64
N THR A 36 -8.30 -4.61 2.56
CA THR A 36 -8.35 -6.06 2.58
C THR A 36 -7.66 -6.56 1.33
N LEU A 37 -6.54 -7.26 1.49
CA LEU A 37 -5.82 -7.88 0.38
C LEU A 37 -6.68 -9.03 -0.17
N THR A 38 -7.44 -8.77 -1.23
CA THR A 38 -8.25 -9.75 -1.95
C THR A 38 -7.77 -9.87 -3.39
N ASP A 39 -8.13 -10.97 -4.04
CA ASP A 39 -7.81 -11.19 -5.45
C ASP A 39 -8.41 -10.10 -6.34
N GLU A 40 -9.65 -9.71 -6.07
CA GLU A 40 -10.32 -8.60 -6.75
C GLU A 40 -9.57 -7.27 -6.58
N TRP A 41 -9.06 -6.99 -5.37
CA TRP A 41 -8.28 -5.78 -5.13
C TRP A 41 -6.95 -5.80 -5.87
N LEU A 42 -6.26 -6.96 -5.93
CA LEU A 42 -5.02 -7.10 -6.69
C LEU A 42 -5.27 -6.92 -8.19
N ILE A 43 -6.34 -7.51 -8.73
CA ILE A 43 -6.77 -7.33 -10.12
C ILE A 43 -7.08 -5.85 -10.40
N GLN A 44 -7.76 -5.16 -9.48
CA GLN A 44 -8.04 -3.74 -9.63
C GLN A 44 -6.76 -2.89 -9.65
N GLN A 45 -5.75 -3.23 -8.85
CA GLN A 45 -4.46 -2.55 -8.89
C GLN A 45 -3.73 -2.75 -10.21
N THR A 46 -3.75 -3.96 -10.79
CA THR A 46 -3.14 -4.23 -12.10
C THR A 46 -3.89 -3.52 -13.23
N CYS A 47 -5.23 -3.59 -13.26
CA CYS A 47 -6.02 -2.94 -14.31
C CYS A 47 -5.95 -1.40 -14.26
N SER A 48 -5.78 -0.82 -13.06
CA SER A 48 -5.62 0.63 -12.91
C SER A 48 -4.23 1.13 -13.31
N ALA A 49 -3.26 0.22 -13.39
CA ALA A 49 -1.85 0.55 -13.57
C ALA A 49 -1.37 0.43 -15.01
N VAL A 50 -2.01 -0.45 -15.79
CA VAL A 50 -1.71 -0.63 -17.21
C VAL A 50 -3.03 -0.89 -17.93
N THR A 51 -3.46 0.04 -18.77
CA THR A 51 -4.69 -0.08 -19.59
C THR A 51 -4.50 -0.96 -20.82
N THR A 52 -3.29 -1.49 -21.03
CA THR A 52 -2.90 -2.29 -22.19
C THR A 52 -2.32 -3.63 -21.72
N ASP A 53 -3.02 -4.72 -22.00
CA ASP A 53 -2.48 -6.08 -21.85
C ASP A 53 -1.30 -6.23 -22.82
N ASN A 54 -0.09 -5.94 -22.35
CA ASN A 54 1.11 -6.02 -23.16
C ASN A 54 2.04 -7.12 -22.63
N PRO A 55 2.08 -8.30 -23.28
CA PRO A 55 2.91 -9.42 -22.84
C PRO A 55 4.41 -9.12 -22.86
N LEU A 56 4.86 -8.14 -23.67
CA LEU A 56 6.26 -7.68 -23.67
C LEU A 56 6.61 -6.90 -22.41
N PHE A 57 5.65 -6.19 -21.83
CA PHE A 57 5.88 -5.47 -20.57
C PHE A 57 6.10 -6.45 -19.42
N GLY A 58 5.29 -7.51 -19.36
CA GLY A 58 5.44 -8.58 -18.38
C GLY A 58 6.80 -9.27 -18.41
N SER A 59 7.33 -9.52 -19.62
CA SER A 59 8.62 -10.20 -19.79
C SER A 59 9.82 -9.29 -19.53
N LEU A 60 9.78 -8.03 -20.00
CA LEU A 60 10.86 -7.05 -19.77
C LEU A 60 10.99 -6.65 -18.30
N PHE A 61 9.86 -6.67 -17.57
CA PHE A 61 9.77 -6.29 -16.17
C PHE A 61 9.42 -7.48 -15.28
N ALA A 62 9.99 -8.65 -15.62
CA ALA A 62 9.76 -9.90 -14.92
C ALA A 62 10.38 -9.94 -13.51
N GLY A 63 11.26 -9.00 -13.17
CA GLY A 63 11.91 -8.93 -11.86
C GLY A 63 11.46 -7.71 -11.05
N PRO A 64 11.56 -7.77 -9.71
CA PRO A 64 11.35 -6.60 -8.87
C PRO A 64 12.45 -5.54 -9.12
N VAL A 65 12.22 -4.31 -8.64
CA VAL A 65 13.28 -3.30 -8.63
C VAL A 65 14.49 -3.81 -7.85
N LYS A 66 15.70 -3.49 -8.34
CA LYS A 66 16.94 -3.82 -7.61
C LYS A 66 17.10 -2.84 -6.44
N ASP A 67 16.76 -3.29 -5.24
CA ASP A 67 16.97 -2.57 -3.99
C ASP A 67 17.43 -3.54 -2.87
N ASP A 68 17.61 -3.01 -1.66
CA ASP A 68 18.03 -3.80 -0.50
C ASP A 68 16.91 -4.69 0.09
N HIS A 69 15.70 -4.64 -0.47
CA HIS A 69 14.56 -5.38 0.06
C HIS A 69 14.46 -6.77 -0.57
N ARG A 70 14.03 -7.74 0.25
CA ARG A 70 13.69 -9.07 -0.24
C ARG A 70 12.27 -9.10 -0.76
N TRP A 71 12.15 -9.09 -2.08
CA TRP A 71 10.90 -9.24 -2.81
C TRP A 71 10.62 -10.71 -3.11
N VAL A 72 9.38 -11.14 -2.88
CA VAL A 72 8.88 -12.49 -3.17
C VAL A 72 7.73 -12.35 -4.15
N LEU A 73 7.69 -13.20 -5.18
CA LEU A 73 6.59 -13.20 -6.13
C LEU A 73 5.31 -13.63 -5.40
N LEU A 74 4.30 -12.77 -5.40
CA LEU A 74 3.00 -13.05 -4.80
C LEU A 74 2.08 -13.71 -5.83
N ARG A 75 1.97 -13.12 -7.02
CA ARG A 75 1.07 -13.60 -8.07
C ARG A 75 1.42 -13.01 -9.43
N GLU A 76 1.10 -13.76 -10.48
CA GLU A 76 1.00 -13.26 -11.84
C GLU A 76 -0.48 -13.02 -12.20
N ILE A 77 -0.80 -11.84 -12.73
CA ILE A 77 -2.12 -11.47 -13.24
C ILE A 77 -1.92 -10.82 -14.60
N ASN A 78 -2.48 -11.40 -15.67
CA ASN A 78 -2.37 -10.88 -17.05
C ASN A 78 -0.92 -10.51 -17.44
N HIS A 79 0.04 -11.40 -17.20
CA HIS A 79 1.48 -11.16 -17.43
C HIS A 79 2.12 -10.07 -16.55
N HIS A 80 1.39 -9.50 -15.59
CA HIS A 80 1.93 -8.60 -14.59
C HIS A 80 2.28 -9.36 -13.32
N LEU A 81 3.53 -9.21 -12.89
CA LEU A 81 4.04 -9.83 -11.69
C LEU A 81 3.90 -8.87 -10.50
N LEU A 82 3.17 -9.33 -9.51
CA LEU A 82 2.98 -8.66 -8.24
C LEU A 82 3.99 -9.23 -7.24
N TRP A 83 4.86 -8.37 -6.74
CA TRP A 83 5.89 -8.72 -5.77
C TRP A 83 5.51 -8.20 -4.40
N VAL A 84 5.87 -8.95 -3.36
CA VAL A 84 5.67 -8.52 -1.99
C VAL A 84 6.97 -8.53 -1.22
N CYS A 85 7.20 -7.51 -0.40
CA CYS A 85 8.25 -7.47 0.60
C CYS A 85 7.62 -7.79 1.97
N PRO A 86 7.80 -9.01 2.51
CA PRO A 86 7.17 -9.43 3.75
C PRO A 86 7.66 -8.64 4.96
N GLN A 87 8.93 -8.23 4.94
CA GLN A 87 9.59 -7.51 6.03
C GLN A 87 8.90 -6.19 6.34
N ASN A 88 8.50 -5.47 5.29
CA ASN A 88 7.94 -4.13 5.39
C ASN A 88 6.46 -4.07 4.98
N ALA A 89 5.83 -5.22 4.74
CA ALA A 89 4.47 -5.36 4.22
C ALA A 89 4.21 -4.42 3.02
N ARG A 90 5.03 -4.52 1.97
CA ARG A 90 4.89 -3.71 0.75
C ARG A 90 4.54 -4.57 -0.44
N LEU A 91 3.61 -4.09 -1.27
CA LEU A 91 3.38 -4.62 -2.60
C LEU A 91 4.16 -3.76 -3.60
N GLY A 92 4.84 -4.39 -4.54
CA GLY A 92 5.64 -3.75 -5.57
C GLY A 92 5.28 -4.35 -6.93
N PHE A 93 5.08 -3.49 -7.92
CA PHE A 93 4.80 -3.93 -9.28
C PHE A 93 5.15 -2.85 -10.29
N TRP A 94 5.46 -3.28 -11.51
CA TRP A 94 5.76 -2.37 -12.61
C TRP A 94 4.47 -1.84 -13.24
N THR A 95 4.46 -0.54 -13.51
CA THR A 95 3.37 0.19 -14.15
C THR A 95 3.94 1.09 -15.25
N LEU A 96 3.06 1.69 -16.06
CA LEU A 96 3.47 2.75 -16.98
C LEU A 96 3.05 4.11 -16.41
N ASN A 97 3.92 5.12 -16.50
CA ASN A 97 3.57 6.49 -16.18
C ASN A 97 2.75 7.13 -17.32
N ALA A 98 2.33 8.39 -17.17
CA ALA A 98 1.54 9.09 -18.18
C ALA A 98 2.24 9.25 -19.55
N GLU A 99 3.57 9.13 -19.57
CA GLU A 99 4.41 9.22 -20.78
C GLU A 99 4.68 7.83 -21.39
N GLY A 100 4.17 6.75 -20.79
CA GLY A 100 4.42 5.38 -21.24
C GLY A 100 5.79 4.82 -20.81
N ALA A 101 6.46 5.47 -19.85
CA ALA A 101 7.71 4.97 -19.28
C ALA A 101 7.45 3.99 -18.12
N PRO A 102 8.27 2.93 -17.97
CA PRO A 102 8.15 1.96 -16.88
C PRO A 102 8.45 2.61 -15.53
N GLN A 103 7.55 2.41 -14.57
CA GLN A 103 7.66 2.93 -13.22
C GLN A 103 7.41 1.81 -12.20
N TRP A 104 8.30 1.67 -11.23
CA TRP A 104 8.07 0.78 -10.09
C TRP A 104 7.14 1.44 -9.09
N ARG A 105 5.96 0.86 -8.88
CA ARG A 105 4.97 1.35 -7.93
C ARG A 105 5.00 0.51 -6.67
N ILE A 106 5.03 1.20 -5.53
CA ILE A 106 5.01 0.57 -4.21
C ILE A 106 3.71 0.97 -3.51
N VAL A 107 2.99 -0.02 -3.00
CA VAL A 107 1.79 0.16 -2.17
C VAL A 107 2.06 -0.42 -0.79
N GLN A 108 1.87 0.40 0.24
CA GLN A 108 2.00 -0.04 1.61
C GLN A 108 0.79 -0.91 1.98
N LEU A 109 1.07 -2.14 2.42
CA LEU A 109 0.06 -3.08 2.90
C LEU A 109 0.04 -3.08 4.42
N HIS A 110 -1.09 -3.52 4.97
CA HIS A 110 -1.18 -3.84 6.38
C HIS A 110 -0.58 -5.24 6.64
N ALA A 111 0.35 -5.35 7.59
CA ALA A 111 1.08 -6.59 7.86
C ALA A 111 0.15 -7.78 8.16
N ASN A 112 -0.93 -7.56 8.93
CA ASN A 112 -1.88 -8.64 9.24
C ASN A 112 -2.64 -9.12 8.01
N SER A 113 -3.00 -8.22 7.09
CA SER A 113 -3.74 -8.57 5.88
C SER A 113 -2.86 -9.38 4.93
N LEU A 114 -1.59 -9.01 4.82
CA LEU A 114 -0.61 -9.77 4.06
C LEU A 114 -0.42 -11.18 4.64
N ASN A 115 -0.19 -11.28 5.96
CA ASN A 115 0.00 -12.57 6.63
C ASN A 115 -1.23 -13.49 6.48
N GLN A 116 -2.44 -12.93 6.59
CA GLN A 116 -3.66 -13.70 6.36
C GLN A 116 -3.77 -14.21 4.92
N TYR A 117 -3.44 -13.37 3.94
CA TYR A 117 -3.47 -13.73 2.54
C TYR A 117 -2.46 -14.84 2.21
N LEU A 118 -1.21 -14.69 2.66
CA LEU A 118 -0.15 -15.69 2.46
C LEU A 118 -0.53 -17.05 3.07
N ARG A 119 -1.04 -17.07 4.31
CA ARG A 119 -1.52 -18.31 4.94
C ARG A 119 -2.66 -18.96 4.16
N LYS A 120 -3.57 -18.16 3.60
CA LYS A 120 -4.68 -18.67 2.78
C LYS A 120 -4.15 -19.29 1.48
N GLN A 121 -3.17 -18.68 0.83
CA GLN A 121 -2.54 -19.25 -0.36
C GLN A 121 -1.79 -20.56 -0.06
N GLU A 122 -0.99 -20.61 1.00
CA GLU A 122 -0.31 -21.85 1.42
C GLU A 122 -1.30 -22.98 1.70
N SER A 123 -2.43 -22.66 2.33
CA SER A 123 -3.49 -23.62 2.63
C SER A 123 -4.21 -24.11 1.36
N ALA A 124 -4.39 -23.24 0.37
CA ALA A 124 -5.00 -23.59 -0.92
C ALA A 124 -4.07 -24.47 -1.75
N GLN A 125 -2.77 -24.16 -1.77
CA GLN A 125 -1.77 -24.93 -2.51
C GLN A 125 -1.58 -26.34 -1.93
N LYS A 126 -1.63 -26.49 -0.59
CA LYS A 126 -1.60 -27.81 0.07
C LYS A 126 -2.83 -28.69 -0.17
N ARG A 127 -3.96 -28.13 -0.61
CA ARG A 127 -5.18 -28.88 -0.91
C ARG A 127 -5.27 -29.32 -2.38
N SER A 128 -4.39 -28.81 -3.22
CA SER A 128 -4.35 -29.10 -4.67
C SER A 128 -3.24 -30.09 -5.06
N ALA A 129 -2.43 -30.54 -4.10
CA ALA A 129 -1.40 -31.56 -4.25
C ALA A 129 -1.86 -32.86 -3.58
#